data_AF-E8WJ69-F1
#
_entry.id   AF-E8WJ69-F1
#
_cell.length_a   1.000
_cell.length_b   1.000
_cell.length_c   1.000
_cell.angle_alpha   90.00
_cell.angle_beta   90.00
_cell.angle_gamma   90.00
#
_symmetry.space_group_name_H-M   'P 1'
#
loop_
_entity.id
_entity.type
_entity.pdbx_description
1 polymer ?
#
loop_
_entity_poly.entity_id
_entity_poly.type
_entity_poly.pdbx_seq_one_letter_code
_entity_poly.pdbx_strand_id
1 'polypeptide(L)'
;MRDTAETNPGFVIEAGLAALRWLARGYGYEITGADVWTVYLGVIKAAENAGRKEQTVERILALLEQEGDSFVSGILGRALRLS
;
A
#
# COMPACT_ATOMS: atom_id res chain seq x y z
N MET A 1 -20.85 -4.54 9.48
CA MET A 1 -19.43 -4.86 9.21
C MET A 1 -18.74 -3.59 8.71
N ARG A 2 -18.40 -2.66 9.61
CA ARG A 2 -17.75 -1.39 9.28
C ARG A 2 -17.25 -0.76 10.59
N ASP A 3 -16.09 -1.21 11.08
CA ASP A 3 -15.42 -0.55 12.22
C ASP A 3 -13.94 -0.92 12.42
N THR A 4 -13.33 -1.73 11.55
CA THR A 4 -11.95 -2.22 11.76
C THR A 4 -10.86 -1.25 11.30
N ALA A 5 -11.23 -0.10 10.71
CA ALA A 5 -10.27 0.93 10.31
C ALA A 5 -9.90 1.90 11.46
N GLU A 6 -10.76 2.05 12.46
CA GLU A 6 -10.50 2.93 13.62
C GLU A 6 -9.84 2.20 14.79
N THR A 7 -9.99 0.87 14.90
CA THR A 7 -9.61 0.14 16.13
C THR A 7 -8.14 -0.23 16.24
N ASN A 8 -7.36 -0.28 15.15
CA ASN A 8 -5.92 -0.50 15.23
C ASN A 8 -5.20 -0.06 13.94
N PRO A 9 -4.66 1.17 13.89
CA PRO A 9 -3.91 1.67 12.74
C PRO A 9 -2.74 0.76 12.32
N GLY A 10 -2.11 0.06 13.27
CA GLY A 10 -1.03 -0.88 12.96
C GLY A 10 -1.50 -2.08 12.14
N PHE A 11 -2.66 -2.63 12.47
CA PHE A 11 -3.24 -3.74 11.71
C PHE A 11 -3.56 -3.36 10.27
N VAL A 12 -4.13 -2.16 10.05
CA VAL A 12 -4.44 -1.66 8.71
C VAL A 12 -3.18 -1.48 7.87
N ILE A 13 -2.11 -0.96 8.48
CA ILE A 13 -0.81 -0.80 7.82
C ILE A 13 -0.25 -2.16 7.38
N GLU A 14 -0.19 -3.14 8.28
CA GLU A 14 0.38 -4.47 7.95
C GLU A 14 -0.49 -5.23 6.94
N ALA A 15 -1.82 -5.17 7.08
CA ALA A 15 -2.75 -5.80 6.13
C ALA A 15 -2.62 -5.19 4.74
N GLY A 16 -2.50 -3.86 4.63
CA GLY A 16 -2.33 -3.20 3.34
C GLY A 16 -0.95 -3.43 2.72
N LEU A 17 0.12 -3.52 3.52
CA LEU A 17 1.45 -3.93 3.02
C LEU A 17 1.42 -5.37 2.48
N ALA A 18 0.73 -6.28 3.16
CA ALA A 18 0.56 -7.66 2.69
C ALA A 18 -0.24 -7.72 1.37
N ALA A 19 -1.32 -6.94 1.28
CA ALA A 19 -2.11 -6.83 0.05
C ALA A 19 -1.24 -6.29 -1.11
N LEU A 20 -0.52 -5.19 -0.90
CA LEU A 20 0.38 -4.63 -1.92
C LEU A 20 1.44 -5.66 -2.37
N ARG A 21 1.97 -6.49 -1.47
CA ARG A 21 2.90 -7.56 -1.81
C ARG A 21 2.26 -8.64 -2.67
N TRP A 22 1.05 -9.08 -2.35
CA TRP A 22 0.32 -10.08 -3.15
C TRP A 22 0.00 -9.55 -4.55
N LEU A 23 -0.40 -8.28 -4.63
CA LEU A 23 -0.65 -7.59 -5.90
C LEU A 23 0.62 -7.49 -6.75
N ALA A 24 1.75 -7.12 -6.15
CA ALA A 24 3.03 -7.02 -6.85
C ALA A 24 3.48 -8.37 -7.43
N ARG A 25 3.13 -9.48 -6.77
CA ARG A 25 3.39 -10.86 -7.23
C ARG A 25 2.40 -11.37 -8.28
N GLY A 26 1.43 -10.56 -8.70
CA GLY A 26 0.44 -10.94 -9.70
C GLY A 26 -0.73 -11.79 -9.18
N TYR A 27 -0.89 -11.91 -7.85
CA TYR A 27 -2.10 -12.51 -7.28
C TYR A 27 -3.24 -11.48 -7.34
N GLY A 28 -4.06 -11.54 -8.38
CA GLY A 28 -5.15 -10.58 -8.56
C GLY A 28 -5.58 -10.43 -10.01
N TYR A 29 -6.05 -11.52 -10.63
CA TYR A 29 -6.39 -11.58 -12.06
C TYR A 29 -7.47 -10.58 -12.54
N GLU A 30 -8.05 -9.77 -11.65
CA GLU A 30 -9.03 -8.71 -11.97
C GLU A 30 -8.73 -7.37 -11.28
N ILE A 31 -7.51 -7.13 -10.80
CA ILE A 31 -7.22 -5.95 -9.99
C ILE A 31 -6.75 -4.79 -10.87
N THR A 32 -7.47 -3.67 -10.77
CA THR A 32 -7.21 -2.45 -11.55
C THR A 32 -6.20 -1.53 -10.86
N GLY A 33 -5.66 -0.56 -11.59
CA GLY A 33 -4.81 0.47 -10.98
C GLY A 33 -5.53 1.33 -9.93
N ALA A 34 -6.86 1.44 -10.02
CA ALA A 34 -7.68 2.14 -9.04
C ALA A 34 -7.77 1.38 -7.71
N ASP A 35 -7.76 0.04 -7.76
CA ASP A 35 -7.75 -0.80 -6.55
C ASP A 35 -6.41 -0.70 -5.81
N VAL A 36 -5.30 -0.69 -6.56
CA VAL A 36 -3.95 -0.45 -6.01
C VAL A 36 -3.90 0.91 -5.30
N TRP A 37 -4.46 1.96 -5.92
CA TRP A 37 -4.51 3.30 -5.34
C TRP A 37 -5.38 3.37 -4.08
N THR A 38 -6.52 2.68 -4.08
CA THR A 38 -7.43 2.64 -2.93
C THR A 38 -6.76 1.98 -1.73
N VAL A 39 -6.04 0.88 -1.93
CA VAL A 39 -5.26 0.21 -0.87
C VAL A 39 -4.14 1.13 -0.37
N TYR A 40 -3.39 1.75 -1.29
CA TYR A 40 -2.32 2.69 -0.93
C TYR A 40 -2.85 3.85 -0.07
N LEU A 41 -3.92 4.54 -0.51
CA LEU A 41 -4.51 5.64 0.25
C LEU A 41 -5.03 5.21 1.62
N GLY A 42 -5.64 4.01 1.71
CA GLY A 42 -6.10 3.46 2.98
C GLY A 42 -4.94 3.25 3.97
N VAL A 43 -3.82 2.72 3.49
CA VAL A 43 -2.60 2.51 4.28
C VAL A 43 -1.98 3.83 4.72
N ILE A 44 -1.86 4.81 3.82
CA ILE A 44 -1.31 6.13 4.15
C ILE A 44 -2.17 6.84 5.19
N LYS A 45 -3.50 6.81 5.04
CA LYS A 45 -4.41 7.40 6.02
C LYS A 45 -4.29 6.76 7.39
N ALA A 46 -4.16 5.43 7.45
CA ALA A 46 -3.91 4.73 8.71
C ALA A 46 -2.55 5.08 9.31
N ALA A 47 -1.51 5.23 8.49
CA ALA A 47 -0.18 5.63 8.92
C ALA A 47 -0.14 7.08 9.43
N GLU A 48 -0.85 7.99 8.78
CA GLU A 48 -1.05 9.38 9.24
C GLU A 48 -1.73 9.41 10.61
N ASN A 49 -2.83 8.69 10.77
CA ASN A 49 -3.53 8.57 12.06
C ASN A 49 -2.64 7.98 13.17
N ALA A 50 -1.62 7.19 12.80
CA ALA A 50 -0.67 6.59 13.72
C ALA A 50 0.61 7.41 13.94
N GLY A 51 0.78 8.55 13.26
CA GLY A 51 2.04 9.33 13.28
C GLY A 51 3.23 8.58 12.66
N ARG A 52 2.98 7.63 11.75
CA ARG A 52 3.98 6.74 11.13
C ARG A 52 4.05 6.85 9.61
N LYS A 53 3.56 7.96 9.04
CA LYS A 53 3.48 8.16 7.58
C LYS A 53 4.81 7.93 6.88
N GLU A 54 5.88 8.59 7.30
CA GLU A 54 7.19 8.47 6.63
C GLU A 54 7.71 7.03 6.67
N GLN A 55 7.70 6.39 7.86
CA GLN A 55 8.10 5.00 8.03
C GLN A 55 7.29 4.05 7.13
N THR A 56 5.98 4.26 7.01
CA THR A 56 5.12 3.42 6.17
C THR A 56 5.42 3.64 4.68
N VAL A 57 5.68 4.87 4.24
CA VAL A 57 6.08 5.17 2.86
C VAL A 57 7.41 4.50 2.52
N GLU A 58 8.42 4.58 3.40
CA GLU A 58 9.70 3.89 3.21
C GLU A 58 9.52 2.37 3.06
N ARG A 59 8.67 1.76 3.90
CA ARG A 59 8.36 0.33 3.82
C ARG A 59 7.66 -0.05 2.51
N ILE A 60 6.80 0.82 1.98
CA ILE A 60 6.17 0.63 0.67
C ILE A 60 7.23 0.72 -0.43
N LEU A 61 8.10 1.73 -0.42
CA LEU A 61 9.19 1.88 -1.40
C LEU A 61 10.11 0.66 -1.41
N ALA A 62 10.55 0.21 -0.23
CA ALA A 62 11.39 -0.99 -0.10
C ALA A 62 10.69 -2.25 -0.62
N LEU A 63 9.38 -2.38 -0.41
CA LEU A 63 8.58 -3.49 -0.97
C LEU A 63 8.58 -3.43 -2.50
N LEU A 64 8.37 -2.26 -3.09
CA LEU A 64 8.36 -2.10 -4.55
C LEU A 64 9.73 -2.38 -5.16
N GLU A 65 10.81 -1.98 -4.50
CA GLU A 65 12.19 -2.32 -4.92
C GLU A 65 12.46 -3.83 -4.85
N GLN A 66 11.98 -4.51 -3.80
CA GLN A 66 12.17 -5.96 -3.61
C GLN A 66 11.42 -6.80 -4.65
N GLU A 67 10.19 -6.43 -4.98
CA GLU A 67 9.35 -7.20 -5.90
C GLU A 67 9.62 -6.84 -7.39
N GLY A 68 10.44 -5.82 -7.66
CA GLY A 68 10.91 -5.47 -9.00
C GLY A 68 9.87 -4.78 -9.89
N ASP A 69 10.05 -4.90 -11.21
CA ASP A 69 9.16 -4.27 -12.20
C ASP A 69 7.82 -5.04 -12.25
N SER A 70 6.85 -4.53 -11.50
CA SER A 70 5.52 -5.11 -11.31
C SER A 70 4.46 -4.08 -11.68
N PHE A 71 3.24 -4.54 -11.96
CA PHE A 71 2.10 -3.64 -12.22
C PHE A 71 1.93 -2.59 -11.10
N VAL A 72 2.13 -3.00 -9.85
CA VAL A 72 2.05 -2.14 -8.67
C VAL A 72 3.18 -1.11 -8.63
N SER A 73 4.43 -1.50 -8.91
CA SER A 73 5.55 -0.54 -8.95
C SER A 73 5.45 0.43 -10.12
N GLY A 74 4.87 0.02 -11.26
CA GLY A 74 4.54 0.93 -12.37
C GLY A 74 3.49 1.99 -12.00
N ILE A 75 2.46 1.62 -11.24
CA ILE A 75 1.41 2.54 -10.79
C ILE A 75 1.91 3.47 -9.68
N LEU A 76 2.49 2.90 -8.62
CA LEU A 76 2.89 3.66 -7.43
C LEU A 76 4.22 4.38 -7.62
N GLY A 77 5.18 3.79 -8.35
CA GLY A 77 6.48 4.40 -8.61
C GLY A 77 6.38 5.69 -9.43
N ARG A 78 5.35 5.84 -10.27
CA ARG A 78 5.08 7.09 -11.01
C ARG A 78 4.53 8.18 -10.10
N ALA A 79 3.71 7.82 -9.11
CA ALA A 79 3.13 8.77 -8.16
C ALA A 79 4.15 9.21 -7.09
N LEU A 80 4.99 8.30 -6.61
CA LEU A 80 5.95 8.55 -5.53
C LEU A 80 7.22 9.28 -6.01
N ARG A 81 7.58 9.22 -7.29
CA ARG A 81 8.68 10.01 -7.87
C ARG A 81 8.34 11.49 -8.09
N LEU A 82 7.08 11.88 -7.91
CA LEU A 82 6.60 13.26 -8.08
C LEU A 82 6.41 14.01 -6.75
N SER A 83 6.87 13.43 -5.63
CA SER A 83 6.83 14.05 -4.30
C SER A 83 8.20 14.48 -3.82
#